data_AF-A0A958WUY0-F1
#
_entry.id   AF-A0A958WUY0-F1
#
_cell.length_a   1.000
_cell.length_b   1.000
_cell.length_c   1.000
_cell.angle_alpha   90.00
_cell.angle_beta   90.00
_cell.angle_gamma   90.00
#
_symmetry.space_group_name_H-M   'P 1'
#
loop_
_entity.id
_entity.type
_entity.pdbx_description
1 polymer ?
#
loop_
_entity_poly.entity_id
_entity_poly.type
_entity_poly.pdbx_seq_one_letter_code
_entity_poly.pdbx_strand_id
1 'polypeptide(L)' 'SEDEADDEYFTDASLIFEKYGNQVDLVIDGGPGGLVPTTLVDCSKTEFEVIREGAGVIVW' A
#
# COMPACT_ATOMS: atom_id res chain seq x y z
N SER A 1 0.08 19.72 -5.08
CA SER A 1 0.66 20.28 -3.83
C SER A 1 1.88 19.43 -3.46
N GLU A 2 2.73 19.82 -2.49
CA GLU A 2 3.86 18.96 -2.06
C GLU A 2 3.41 17.54 -1.67
N ASP A 3 2.16 17.38 -1.22
CA ASP A 3 1.56 16.09 -0.87
C ASP A 3 1.34 15.13 -2.07
N GLU A 4 1.04 15.64 -3.27
CA GLU A 4 0.84 14.78 -4.47
C GLU A 4 2.14 14.13 -4.95
N ALA A 5 3.27 14.80 -4.75
CA ALA A 5 4.59 14.30 -5.16
C ALA A 5 5.07 13.13 -4.27
N ASP A 6 4.67 13.11 -2.99
CA ASP A 6 4.97 12.00 -2.09
C ASP A 6 4.13 10.75 -2.43
N ASP A 7 2.91 10.93 -2.90
CA ASP A 7 1.98 9.84 -3.26
C ASP A 7 2.40 9.10 -4.55
N GLU A 8 2.87 9.81 -5.57
CA GLU A 8 3.37 9.22 -6.82
C GLU A 8 4.59 8.31 -6.58
N TYR A 9 5.43 8.66 -5.62
CA TYR A 9 6.61 7.86 -5.24
C TYR A 9 6.24 6.44 -4.74
N PHE A 10 5.04 6.24 -4.20
CA PHE A 10 4.58 4.94 -3.72
C PHE A 10 3.80 4.12 -4.76
N THR A 11 3.44 4.73 -5.89
CA THR A 11 2.49 4.15 -6.86
C THR A 11 3.06 4.02 -8.27
N ASP A 12 4.12 4.76 -8.60
CA ASP A 12 4.84 4.66 -9.87
C ASP A 12 6.07 3.75 -9.75
N ALA A 13 6.15 2.74 -10.61
CA ALA A 13 7.23 1.76 -10.59
C ALA A 13 8.62 2.36 -10.88
N SER A 14 8.70 3.41 -11.69
CA SER A 14 9.96 4.08 -12.05
C SER A 14 10.53 4.83 -10.84
N LEU A 15 9.67 5.56 -10.13
CA LEU A 15 10.06 6.27 -8.90
C LEU A 15 10.44 5.27 -7.80
N ILE A 16 9.66 4.21 -7.61
CA ILE A 16 9.98 3.13 -6.68
C ILE A 16 11.35 2.51 -6.99
N PHE A 17 11.64 2.25 -8.26
CA PHE A 17 12.93 1.72 -8.69
C PHE A 17 14.08 2.70 -8.41
N GLU A 18 13.87 4.00 -8.64
CA GLU A 18 14.89 5.03 -8.39
C GLU A 18 15.39 5.03 -6.94
N LYS A 19 14.51 4.91 -5.93
CA LYS A 19 14.92 4.95 -4.51
C LYS A 19 15.08 3.58 -3.85
N TYR A 20 14.45 2.51 -4.34
CA TYR A 20 14.57 1.17 -3.73
C TYR A 20 15.21 0.09 -4.62
N GLY A 21 15.56 0.37 -5.88
CA GLY A 21 16.08 -0.64 -6.81
C GLY A 21 17.40 -1.31 -6.39
N ASN A 22 18.12 -0.74 -5.43
CA ASN A 22 19.31 -1.34 -4.83
C ASN A 22 19.04 -2.20 -3.58
N GLN A 23 17.79 -2.23 -3.11
CA GLN A 23 17.34 -2.96 -1.91
C GLN A 23 16.48 -4.17 -2.25
N VAL A 24 16.05 -4.31 -3.51
CA VAL A 24 15.19 -5.39 -3.99
C VAL A 24 15.80 -6.04 -5.24
N ASP A 25 15.48 -7.30 -5.48
CA ASP A 25 15.97 -8.02 -6.67
C ASP A 25 15.28 -7.59 -7.96
N LEU A 26 14.02 -7.12 -7.86
CA LEU A 26 13.19 -6.74 -9.00
C LEU A 26 12.08 -5.77 -8.59
N VAL A 27 11.72 -4.88 -9.52
CA VAL A 27 10.49 -4.07 -9.50
C VAL A 27 9.65 -4.46 -10.71
N ILE A 28 8.35 -4.67 -10.52
CA ILE A 28 7.39 -5.01 -11.59
C ILE A 28 6.48 -3.81 -11.82
N ASP A 29 6.44 -3.32 -13.05
CA ASP A 29 5.51 -2.26 -13.46
C ASP A 29 4.15 -2.87 -13.84
N GLY A 30 3.15 -2.59 -13.01
CA GLY A 30 1.75 -2.97 -13.22
C GLY A 30 0.84 -1.78 -13.54
N GLY A 31 1.41 -0.61 -13.83
CA GLY A 31 0.71 0.68 -13.84
C GLY A 31 0.54 1.29 -12.44
N PRO A 32 -0.12 2.45 -12.34
CA PRO A 32 -0.27 3.19 -11.09
C PRO A 32 -1.00 2.39 -10.01
N GLY A 33 -0.36 2.24 -8.85
CA GLY A 33 -0.94 1.64 -7.66
C GLY A 33 -1.99 2.52 -6.96
N GLY A 34 -2.70 1.95 -5.98
CA GLY A 34 -3.61 2.70 -5.10
C GLY A 34 -2.91 3.21 -3.84
N LEU A 35 -3.31 4.38 -3.35
CA LEU A 35 -2.77 4.99 -2.13
C LEU A 35 -3.47 4.54 -0.85
N VAL A 36 -4.71 4.05 -0.96
CA VAL A 36 -5.47 3.58 0.18
C VAL A 36 -4.92 2.23 0.63
N PRO A 37 -4.41 2.11 1.87
CA PRO A 37 -3.85 0.86 2.35
C PRO A 37 -4.94 -0.21 2.51
N THR A 38 -4.53 -1.46 2.70
CA THR A 38 -5.47 -2.54 3.01
C THR A 38 -6.10 -2.37 4.40
N THR A 39 -7.29 -2.95 4.53
CA THR A 39 -7.92 -3.19 5.84
C THR A 39 -7.13 -4.25 6.60
N LEU A 40 -6.79 -3.94 7.85
CA LEU A 40 -6.03 -4.81 8.75
C LEU A 40 -6.98 -5.37 9.81
N VAL A 41 -7.14 -6.69 9.84
CA VAL A 41 -7.98 -7.41 10.80
C VAL A 41 -7.11 -8.34 11.63
N ASP A 42 -7.21 -8.25 12.94
CA ASP A 42 -6.61 -9.20 13.88
C ASP A 42 -7.57 -10.37 14.11
N CYS A 43 -7.13 -11.56 13.71
CA CYS A 43 -7.85 -12.82 13.88
C CYS A 43 -7.13 -13.76 14.88
N SER A 44 -6.21 -13.24 15.70
CA SER A 44 -5.44 -14.04 16.66
C SER A 44 -6.25 -14.42 17.90
N LYS A 45 -7.36 -13.72 18.16
CA LYS A 45 -8.30 -13.97 19.26
C LYS A 45 -9.58 -14.65 18.72
N THR A 46 -10.42 -15.15 19.63
CA THR A 46 -11.71 -15.75 19.26
C THR A 46 -12.63 -14.77 18.54
N GLU A 47 -12.66 -13.52 18.99
CA GLU A 47 -13.34 -12.42 18.30
C GLU A 47 -12.34 -11.67 17.43
N PHE A 48 -12.72 -11.38 16.19
CA PHE A 48 -11.88 -10.60 15.30
C PHE A 48 -11.99 -9.12 15.62
N GLU A 49 -10.89 -8.40 15.41
CA GLU A 49 -10.78 -6.96 15.71
C GLU A 49 -10.29 -6.23 14.46
N VAL A 50 -11.00 -5.19 14.04
CA VAL A 50 -10.54 -4.31 12.95
C VAL A 50 -9.55 -3.33 13.54
N ILE A 51 -8.26 -3.51 13.25
CA ILE A 51 -7.20 -2.61 13.72
C ILE A 51 -7.17 -1.33 12.87
N ARG A 52 -7.42 -1.47 11.56
CA ARG A 52 -7.42 -0.35 10.61
C ARG A 52 -8.36 -0.63 9.45
N GLU A 53 -9.28 0.28 9.17
CA GLU A 53 -10.05 0.29 7.92
C GLU A 53 -9.22 0.85 6.76
N GLY A 54 -9.37 0.25 5.59
CA GLY A 54 -8.68 0.63 4.37
C GLY A 54 -9.53 0.33 3.13
N ALA A 55 -8.88 0.00 2.01
CA ALA A 55 -9.54 -0.17 0.72
C ALA A 55 -10.62 -1.28 0.70
N GLY A 56 -10.51 -2.26 1.60
CA GLY A 56 -11.49 -3.34 1.73
C GLY A 56 -12.58 -2.98 2.74
N VAL A 57 -13.79 -2.69 2.28
CA VAL A 57 -14.93 -2.41 3.17
C VAL A 57 -15.45 -3.71 3.79
N ILE A 58 -15.56 -3.74 5.12
CA ILE A 58 -16.16 -4.85 5.85
C ILE A 58 -17.67 -4.58 5.97
N VAL A 59 -18.46 -5.52 5.49
CA VAL A 59 -19.92 -5.54 5.64
C VAL A 59 -20.29 -6.58 6.70
N TRP A 60 -21.26 -6.23 7.55
CA TRP A 60 -21.67 -7.02 8.72
C TRP A 60 -22.97 -7.77 8.46
#